data_AF-A0A1M7G0L7-F1
#
_entry.id   AF-A0A1M7G0L7-F1
#
_cell.length_a   1.000
_cell.length_b   1.000
_cell.length_c   1.000
_cell.angle_alpha   90.00
_cell.angle_beta   90.00
_cell.angle_gamma   90.00
#
_symmetry.space_group_name_H-M   'P 1'
#
loop_
_entity.id
_entity.type
_entity.pdbx_description
1 polymer ?
#
loop_
_entity_poly.entity_id
_entity_poly.type
_entity_poly.pdbx_seq_one_letter_code
_entity_poly.pdbx_strand_id
1 'polypeptide(L)'
;MKNTLRISLLLLSVLTFAFSGSQAQVPQAPLSNIEGNAQSITNKLKAALTLTEAQQPKILNTVTNFLQQRATILSLNNSNQKAYDTKLKSFQNGFQRKLKTILTPEQFTGFLELKPVNNDMTNVLSQLFY
;
A
#
# COMPACT_ATOMS: atom_id res chain seq x y z
N MET A 1 14.17 -70.09 -31.08
CA MET A 1 15.28 -69.99 -30.11
C MET A 1 16.04 -68.69 -30.33
N LYS A 2 15.92 -67.73 -29.40
CA LYS A 2 16.96 -66.80 -28.87
C LYS A 2 16.25 -65.70 -28.08
N ASN A 3 16.11 -65.94 -26.77
CA ASN A 3 15.77 -64.95 -25.75
C ASN A 3 17.06 -64.24 -25.27
N THR A 4 16.93 -62.96 -24.91
CA THR A 4 17.68 -62.22 -23.84
C THR A 4 17.27 -60.74 -23.97
N LEU A 5 16.27 -60.20 -23.25
CA LEU A 5 16.17 -59.80 -21.84
C LEU A 5 17.23 -58.81 -21.33
N ARG A 6 16.87 -57.52 -21.24
CA ARG A 6 17.24 -56.48 -20.21
C ARG A 6 16.16 -55.36 -20.31
N ILE A 7 15.16 -55.23 -19.45
CA ILE A 7 15.06 -54.70 -18.06
C ILE A 7 15.71 -53.30 -17.88
N SER A 8 14.90 -52.38 -17.32
CA SER A 8 15.26 -51.13 -16.61
C SER A 8 15.52 -49.89 -17.49
N LEU A 9 15.04 -48.65 -17.23
CA LEU A 9 14.56 -48.01 -15.99
C LEU A 9 14.19 -46.50 -16.27
N LEU A 10 13.12 -45.97 -15.65
CA LEU A 10 12.87 -44.53 -15.28
C LEU A 10 12.78 -43.48 -16.42
N LEU A 11 12.15 -42.30 -16.36
CA LEU A 11 11.45 -41.43 -15.39
C LEU A 11 10.72 -40.39 -16.27
N LEU A 12 9.39 -40.25 -16.24
CA LEU A 12 8.65 -39.20 -15.51
C LEU A 12 9.30 -37.79 -15.49
N SER A 13 8.55 -36.82 -16.01
CA SER A 13 8.65 -35.36 -15.76
C SER A 13 9.86 -34.67 -16.42
N VAL A 14 9.74 -33.56 -17.14
CA VAL A 14 9.29 -32.25 -16.63
C VAL A 14 8.76 -31.43 -17.81
N LEU A 15 7.48 -31.06 -17.76
CA LEU A 15 6.93 -30.00 -18.59
C LEU A 15 7.32 -28.66 -17.95
N THR A 16 8.19 -27.92 -18.62
CA THR A 16 8.67 -26.61 -18.23
C THR A 16 7.57 -25.56 -18.37
N PHE A 17 6.89 -25.22 -17.28
CA PHE A 17 6.20 -23.94 -17.16
C PHE A 17 7.05 -23.00 -16.33
N ALA A 18 7.90 -22.23 -17.01
CA ALA A 18 8.51 -21.04 -16.43
C ALA A 18 7.42 -19.97 -16.33
N PHE A 19 6.70 -19.95 -15.20
CA PHE A 19 5.87 -18.81 -14.81
C PHE A 19 6.81 -17.69 -14.35
N SER A 20 7.33 -16.91 -15.28
CA SER A 20 7.84 -15.57 -14.98
C SER A 20 6.63 -14.65 -14.79
N GLY A 21 5.97 -14.79 -13.64
CA GLY A 21 5.01 -13.81 -13.16
C GLY A 21 5.76 -12.51 -12.90
N SER A 22 5.87 -11.66 -13.92
CA SER A 22 6.29 -10.27 -13.75
C SER A 22 5.17 -9.59 -12.98
N GLN A 23 5.28 -9.56 -11.66
CA GLN A 23 4.38 -8.74 -10.85
C GLN A 23 4.67 -7.30 -11.23
N ALA A 24 3.70 -6.69 -11.93
CA ALA A 24 3.75 -5.28 -12.26
C ALA A 24 3.94 -4.49 -10.96
N GLN A 25 5.14 -3.96 -10.78
CA GLN A 25 5.51 -3.15 -9.64
C GLN A 25 4.60 -1.92 -9.65
N VAL A 26 3.68 -1.84 -8.67
CA VAL A 26 2.81 -0.67 -8.55
C VAL A 26 3.71 0.49 -8.12
N PRO A 27 3.90 1.52 -8.98
CA PRO A 27 4.84 2.58 -8.67
C PRO A 27 4.37 3.35 -7.42
N GLN A 28 5.20 3.42 -6.39
CA GLN A 28 4.88 4.06 -5.11
C GLN A 28 5.40 5.50 -5.11
N ALA A 29 4.56 6.48 -4.80
CA ALA A 29 4.99 7.89 -4.70
C ALA A 29 6.17 8.03 -3.71
N PRO A 30 7.20 8.86 -4.01
CA PRO A 30 8.38 8.98 -3.16
C PRO A 30 8.04 9.46 -1.74
N LEU A 31 8.42 8.70 -0.71
CA LEU A 31 8.33 9.10 0.70
C LEU A 31 9.58 9.89 1.18
N SER A 32 10.38 10.44 0.26
CA SER A 32 11.64 11.14 0.59
C SER A 32 11.43 12.47 1.32
N ASN A 33 10.26 13.10 1.19
CA ASN A 33 9.88 14.32 1.92
C ASN A 33 8.57 14.12 2.69
N ILE A 34 8.64 13.45 3.84
CA ILE A 34 7.45 13.11 4.63
C ILE A 34 6.70 14.36 5.09
N GLU A 35 7.40 15.35 5.63
CA GLU A 35 6.78 16.57 6.16
C GLU A 35 6.08 17.38 5.06
N GLY A 36 6.76 17.59 3.93
CA GLY A 36 6.18 18.29 2.78
C GLY A 36 4.97 17.55 2.20
N ASN A 37 5.06 16.22 2.05
CA ASN A 37 3.95 15.40 1.59
C ASN A 37 2.77 15.46 2.57
N ALA A 38 3.03 15.36 3.88
CA ALA A 38 1.99 15.43 4.89
C ALA A 38 1.28 16.79 4.88
N GLN A 39 2.01 17.89 4.70
CA GLN A 39 1.45 19.23 4.56
C GLN A 39 0.59 19.34 3.30
N SER A 40 1.09 18.86 2.15
CA SER A 40 0.34 18.88 0.89
C SER A 40 -0.95 18.06 0.97
N ILE A 41 -0.89 16.86 1.56
CA ILE A 41 -2.06 16.01 1.79
C ILE A 41 -3.05 16.72 2.70
N THR A 42 -2.59 17.25 3.83
CA THR A 42 -3.46 17.91 4.82
C THR A 42 -4.17 19.12 4.22
N ASN A 43 -3.49 19.90 3.37
CA ASN A 43 -4.10 21.02 2.66
C ASN A 43 -5.18 20.55 1.67
N LYS A 44 -4.94 19.46 0.93
CA LYS A 44 -5.96 18.86 0.05
C LYS A 44 -7.17 18.37 0.85
N LEU A 45 -6.94 17.67 1.97
CA LEU A 45 -8.01 17.21 2.86
C LEU A 45 -8.77 18.38 3.48
N LYS A 46 -8.09 19.47 3.85
CA LYS A 46 -8.73 20.68 4.37
C LYS A 46 -9.74 21.25 3.39
N ALA A 47 -9.33 21.42 2.14
CA ALA A 47 -10.20 21.96 1.10
C ALA A 47 -11.36 21.00 0.79
N ALA A 48 -11.07 19.71 0.61
CA ALA A 48 -12.08 18.73 0.19
C ALA A 48 -13.10 18.37 1.28
N LEU A 49 -12.69 18.37 2.56
CA LEU A 49 -13.52 17.96 3.69
C LEU A 49 -13.99 19.14 4.54
N THR A 50 -13.65 20.37 4.13
CA THR A 50 -13.93 21.60 4.89
C THR A 50 -13.47 21.47 6.35
N LEU A 51 -12.21 21.06 6.54
CA LEU A 51 -11.68 20.82 7.90
C LEU A 51 -11.63 22.13 8.69
N THR A 52 -12.03 22.06 9.96
CA THR A 52 -11.93 23.21 10.87
C THR A 52 -10.47 23.47 11.25
N GLU A 53 -10.19 24.67 11.74
CA GLU A 53 -8.87 25.04 12.26
C GLU A 53 -8.42 24.15 13.41
N ALA A 54 -9.36 23.66 14.23
CA ALA A 54 -9.08 22.73 15.32
C ALA A 54 -8.78 21.30 14.83
N GLN A 55 -9.31 20.90 13.68
CA GLN A 55 -9.07 19.58 13.09
C GLN A 55 -7.73 19.53 12.33
N GLN A 56 -7.39 20.61 11.62
CA GLN A 56 -6.21 20.66 10.75
C GLN A 56 -4.90 20.16 11.40
N PRO A 57 -4.46 20.64 12.58
CA PRO A 57 -3.21 20.17 13.18
C PRO A 57 -3.28 18.70 13.61
N LYS A 58 -4.45 18.20 14.00
CA LYS A 58 -4.65 16.79 14.37
C LYS A 58 -4.56 15.89 13.13
N ILE A 59 -5.12 16.33 12.01
CA ILE A 59 -5.01 15.64 10.73
C ILE A 59 -3.56 15.65 10.24
N LEU A 60 -2.87 16.78 10.28
CA LEU A 60 -1.46 16.88 9.92
C LEU A 60 -0.63 15.86 10.69
N ASN A 61 -0.72 15.86 12.02
CA ASN A 61 -0.01 14.90 12.86
C ASN A 61 -0.37 13.45 12.50
N THR A 62 -1.66 13.17 12.26
CA THR A 62 -2.11 11.81 11.92
C THR A 62 -1.58 11.33 10.56
N VAL A 63 -1.53 12.22 9.56
CA VAL A 63 -0.95 11.95 8.24
C VAL A 63 0.57 11.76 8.35
N THR A 64 1.28 12.66 9.03
CA THR A 64 2.74 12.56 9.22
C THR A 64 3.13 11.24 9.86
N ASN A 65 2.45 10.85 10.95
CA ASN A 65 2.72 9.58 11.64
C ASN A 65 2.46 8.37 10.72
N PHE A 66 1.40 8.41 9.91
CA PHE A 66 1.11 7.32 8.98
C PHE A 66 2.17 7.20 7.87
N LEU A 67 2.61 8.32 7.30
CA LEU A 67 3.69 8.32 6.30
C LEU A 67 5.01 7.84 6.89
N GLN A 68 5.33 8.22 8.13
CA GLN A 68 6.49 7.70 8.86
C GLN A 68 6.41 6.18 9.05
N GLN A 69 5.25 5.66 9.49
CA GLN A 69 5.04 4.22 9.62
C GLN A 69 5.23 3.49 8.28
N ARG A 70 4.68 4.02 7.18
CA ARG A 70 4.87 3.45 5.84
C ARG A 70 6.34 3.46 5.42
N ALA A 71 7.07 4.53 5.71
CA ALA A 71 8.50 4.62 5.39
C ALA A 71 9.31 3.48 6.04
N THR A 72 8.96 3.06 7.27
CA THR A 72 9.66 1.97 7.98
C THR A 72 9.51 0.59 7.32
N ILE A 73 8.52 0.41 6.43
CA ILE A 73 8.24 -0.88 5.79
C ILE A 73 8.57 -0.89 4.30
N LEU A 74 9.03 0.22 3.71
CA LEU A 74 9.28 0.31 2.27
C LEU A 74 10.19 -0.79 1.72
N SER A 75 11.23 -1.17 2.47
CA SER A 75 12.16 -2.25 2.06
C SER A 75 11.49 -3.62 1.95
N LEU A 76 10.38 -3.85 2.66
CA LEU A 76 9.61 -5.08 2.59
C LEU A 76 8.90 -5.24 1.25
N ASN A 77 8.60 -4.15 0.55
CA ASN A 77 7.95 -4.22 -0.76
C ASN A 77 8.81 -4.99 -1.79
N ASN A 78 10.13 -4.93 -1.66
CA ASN A 78 11.05 -5.65 -2.56
C ASN A 78 11.49 -7.02 -2.01
N SER A 79 11.40 -7.24 -0.70
CA SER A 79 11.98 -8.43 -0.04
C SER A 79 10.93 -9.41 0.49
N ASN A 80 9.73 -8.94 0.86
CA ASN A 80 8.64 -9.74 1.39
C ASN A 80 7.30 -9.01 1.24
N GLN A 81 6.70 -9.11 0.06
CA GLN A 81 5.44 -8.43 -0.28
C GLN A 81 4.31 -8.74 0.72
N LYS A 82 4.18 -10.00 1.14
CA LYS A 82 3.13 -10.39 2.09
C LYS A 82 3.28 -9.68 3.44
N ALA A 83 4.50 -9.53 3.93
CA ALA A 83 4.77 -8.79 5.16
C ALA A 83 4.53 -7.29 4.98
N TYR A 84 4.87 -6.72 3.82
CA TYR A 84 4.55 -5.34 3.45
C TYR A 84 3.05 -5.10 3.51
N ASP A 85 2.26 -5.87 2.76
CA ASP A 85 0.81 -5.72 2.66
C ASP A 85 0.13 -5.86 4.04
N THR A 86 0.58 -6.82 4.83
CA THR A 86 0.04 -7.06 6.19
C THR A 86 0.28 -5.85 7.10
N LYS A 87 1.51 -5.30 7.09
CA LYS A 87 1.84 -4.13 7.91
C LYS A 87 1.15 -2.88 7.40
N LEU A 88 1.12 -2.65 6.08
CA LEU A 88 0.43 -1.52 5.47
C LEU A 88 -1.06 -1.51 5.84
N LYS A 89 -1.74 -2.66 5.72
CA LYS A 89 -3.15 -2.80 6.14
C LYS A 89 -3.35 -2.48 7.61
N SER A 90 -2.45 -2.94 8.49
CA SER A 90 -2.50 -2.61 9.92
C SER A 90 -2.36 -1.10 10.17
N PHE A 91 -1.43 -0.45 9.49
CA PHE A 91 -1.23 1.00 9.58
C PHE A 91 -2.43 1.78 9.05
N GLN A 92 -3.00 1.37 7.91
CA GLN A 92 -4.20 1.99 7.33
C GLN A 92 -5.39 1.87 8.30
N ASN A 93 -5.59 0.71 8.93
CA ASN A 93 -6.63 0.53 9.94
C ASN A 93 -6.42 1.47 11.14
N GLY A 94 -5.18 1.59 11.62
CA GLY A 94 -4.83 2.52 12.70
C GLY A 94 -5.08 3.98 12.34
N PHE A 95 -4.68 4.37 11.12
CA PHE A 95 -4.90 5.69 10.55
C PHE A 95 -6.40 6.02 10.46
N GLN A 96 -7.21 5.14 9.86
CA GLN A 96 -8.65 5.34 9.73
C GLN A 96 -9.36 5.44 11.09
N ARG A 97 -8.96 4.62 12.09
CA ARG A 97 -9.51 4.75 13.45
C ARG A 97 -9.23 6.14 14.04
N LYS A 98 -8.02 6.67 13.89
CA LYS A 98 -7.67 8.02 14.35
C LYS A 98 -8.48 9.09 13.59
N LEU A 99 -8.63 8.96 12.27
CA LEU A 99 -9.45 9.88 11.49
C LEU A 99 -10.90 9.93 12.00
N LYS A 100 -11.53 8.79 12.31
CA LYS A 100 -12.89 8.75 12.88
C LYS A 100 -13.03 9.48 14.22
N THR A 101 -11.94 9.67 14.97
CA THR A 101 -11.98 10.45 16.23
C THR A 101 -11.82 11.95 16.03
N ILE A 102 -11.35 12.37 14.85
CA ILE A 102 -11.05 13.78 14.53
C ILE A 102 -12.13 14.37 13.61
N LEU A 103 -12.57 13.59 12.63
CA LEU A 103 -13.54 13.97 11.60
C LEU A 103 -14.98 13.71 12.07
N THR A 104 -15.92 14.50 11.56
CA THR A 104 -17.34 14.14 11.66
C THR A 104 -17.64 12.90 10.79
N PRO A 105 -18.77 12.21 11.01
CA PRO A 105 -19.18 11.10 10.15
C PRO A 105 -19.23 11.48 8.66
N GLU A 106 -19.74 12.65 8.32
CA GLU A 106 -19.86 13.15 6.94
C GLU A 106 -18.48 13.40 6.33
N GLN A 107 -17.58 14.05 7.08
CA GLN A 107 -16.21 14.28 6.64
C GLN A 107 -15.43 12.97 6.47
N PHE A 108 -15.68 11.97 7.32
CA PHE A 108 -15.06 10.66 7.19
C PHE A 108 -15.57 9.91 5.95
N THR A 109 -16.87 9.97 5.65
CA THR A 109 -17.42 9.45 4.40
C THR A 109 -16.79 10.14 3.20
N GLY A 110 -16.73 11.49 3.20
CA GLY A 110 -16.05 12.26 2.16
C GLY A 110 -14.58 11.88 2.01
N PHE A 111 -13.87 11.60 3.11
CA PHE A 111 -12.49 11.11 3.04
C PHE A 111 -12.38 9.79 2.27
N LEU A 112 -13.30 8.84 2.48
CA LEU A 112 -13.28 7.56 1.76
C LEU A 112 -13.54 7.73 0.26
N GLU A 113 -14.37 8.69 -0.11
CA GLU A 113 -14.67 9.04 -1.51
C GLU A 113 -13.49 9.69 -2.24
N LEU A 114 -12.55 10.28 -1.50
CA LEU A 114 -11.31 10.84 -2.05
C LEU A 114 -10.27 9.77 -2.45
N LYS A 115 -10.58 8.48 -2.27
CA LYS A 115 -9.71 7.39 -2.72
C LYS A 115 -9.50 7.47 -4.24
N PRO A 116 -8.27 7.67 -4.71
CA PRO A 116 -8.00 7.65 -6.16
C PRO A 116 -8.39 6.31 -6.76
N VAL A 117 -8.78 6.27 -8.03
CA VAL A 117 -9.17 5.02 -8.72
C VAL A 117 -7.98 4.05 -8.77
N ASN A 118 -6.80 4.57 -9.07
CA ASN A 118 -5.55 3.82 -9.20
C ASN A 118 -4.50 4.32 -8.19
N ASN A 119 -3.50 3.48 -7.92
CA ASN A 119 -2.29 3.96 -7.23
C ASN A 119 -1.48 4.81 -8.21
N ASP A 120 -1.68 6.12 -8.12
CA ASP A 120 -1.07 7.11 -9.01
C ASP A 120 0.00 7.88 -8.22
N MET A 121 1.26 7.76 -8.66
CA MET A 121 2.38 8.44 -8.01
C MET A 121 2.28 9.97 -8.03
N THR A 122 1.51 10.53 -8.98
CA THR A 122 1.31 11.98 -9.10
C THR A 122 0.21 12.48 -8.18
N ASN A 123 -0.69 11.59 -7.74
CA ASN A 123 -1.72 11.92 -6.78
C ASN A 123 -1.22 11.65 -5.37
N VAL A 124 -0.87 12.72 -4.64
CA VAL A 124 -0.38 12.62 -3.26
C VAL A 124 -1.36 11.91 -2.32
N LEU A 125 -2.67 11.88 -2.63
CA LEU A 125 -3.66 11.14 -1.84
C LEU A 125 -3.50 9.61 -1.98
N SER A 126 -2.93 9.11 -3.08
CA SER A 126 -2.67 7.68 -3.24
C SER A 126 -1.80 7.14 -2.10
N GLN A 127 -0.95 7.99 -1.49
CA GLN A 127 -0.16 7.63 -0.32
C GLN A 127 -0.99 7.27 0.92
N LEU A 128 -2.29 7.64 0.98
CA LEU A 128 -3.19 7.32 2.09
C LEU A 128 -3.94 6.00 1.90
N PHE A 129 -4.08 5.53 0.66
CA PHE A 129 -4.97 4.41 0.31
C PHE A 129 -4.26 3.18 -0.25
N TYR A 130 -3.07 3.35 -0.81
CA TYR A 130 -2.28 2.30 -1.47
C TYR A 130 -0.90 2.10 -0.82
#